data_AF-F4HL11-F1
#
_entry.id   AF-F4HL11-F1
#
_cell.length_a   1.000
_cell.length_b   1.000
_cell.length_c   1.000
_cell.angle_alpha   90.00
_cell.angle_beta   90.00
_cell.angle_gamma   90.00
#
_symmetry.space_group_name_H-M   'P 1'
#
loop_
_entity.id
_entity.type
_entity.pdbx_description
1 polymer ?
#
loop_
_entity_poly.entity_id
_entity_poly.type
_entity_poly.pdbx_seq_one_letter_code
_entity_poly.pdbx_strand_id
1 'polypeptide(L)'
;MSKGDIAEFTVKLGNMEIGEAPRELNDYELSIFLARVSNTVRALIPDYLQERIDVSRMLSEIKVEGSIEEKLKFLRSPGTSRKINTYVMEEDKKLKKLLLDVAKVVVVWNVLKDELPLDFPVGKIEELKIKPRYEEEHINFTVKFGKWIVVKRLIVDEKTPMLDIARLLASINETTVNKIPEFARIDVKRIEEHFKEFKKVRKEEDIKKLVEKFRKFEPKNELEIRYAVKEMLSKLNLSIDIPAKNLEKYLERTG
;
A
#
# COMPACT_ATOMS: atom_id res chain seq x y z
N MET A 1 -14.73 8.90 25.16
CA MET A 1 -14.96 7.48 25.54
C MET A 1 -16.33 7.51 26.24
N SER A 2 -17.14 6.47 26.23
CA SER A 2 -16.88 5.33 25.39
C SER A 2 -17.25 5.78 23.97
N LYS A 3 -16.41 6.46 23.15
CA LYS A 3 -15.30 5.82 22.38
C LYS A 3 -15.55 4.30 22.29
N GLY A 4 -16.78 3.85 22.03
CA GLY A 4 -17.32 2.56 22.50
C GLY A 4 -17.83 1.66 21.38
N ASP A 5 -17.07 1.40 20.33
CA ASP A 5 -15.60 1.37 20.23
C ASP A 5 -15.25 1.77 18.78
N ILE A 6 -14.48 2.86 18.60
CA ILE A 6 -14.36 3.74 17.40
C ILE A 6 -13.81 3.12 16.08
N ALA A 7 -14.19 3.68 14.94
CA ALA A 7 -13.37 3.70 13.72
C ALA A 7 -13.50 5.08 13.06
N GLU A 8 -12.40 5.69 12.60
CA GLU A 8 -12.42 7.03 12.01
C GLU A 8 -11.14 7.25 11.19
N PHE A 9 -11.26 7.77 9.97
CA PHE A 9 -10.15 8.21 9.14
C PHE A 9 -10.48 9.58 8.55
N THR A 10 -9.59 10.54 8.73
CA THR A 10 -9.71 11.89 8.15
C THR A 10 -8.34 12.35 7.64
N VAL A 11 -8.35 13.02 6.50
CA VAL A 11 -7.18 13.72 5.94
C VAL A 11 -7.62 15.12 5.54
N LYS A 12 -6.85 16.11 6.00
CA LYS A 12 -6.94 17.50 5.59
C LYS A 12 -5.54 17.98 5.26
N LEU A 13 -5.23 18.14 3.97
CA LEU A 13 -3.92 18.58 3.48
C LEU A 13 -4.14 19.53 2.30
N GLY A 14 -3.78 20.81 2.45
CA GLY A 14 -4.13 21.86 1.49
C GLY A 14 -5.64 21.90 1.21
N ASN A 15 -6.00 21.83 -0.08
CA ASN A 15 -7.40 21.80 -0.52
C ASN A 15 -8.05 20.40 -0.45
N MET A 16 -7.31 19.36 -0.07
CA MET A 16 -7.83 18.01 0.01
C MET A 16 -8.42 17.76 1.40
N GLU A 17 -9.74 17.57 1.44
CA GLU A 17 -10.46 17.13 2.64
C GLU A 17 -11.25 15.84 2.34
N ILE A 18 -10.86 14.74 2.98
CA ILE A 18 -11.53 13.45 2.86
C ILE A 18 -11.71 12.82 4.24
N GLY A 19 -12.78 12.07 4.43
CA GLY A 19 -12.99 11.40 5.70
C GLY A 19 -14.19 10.46 5.69
N GLU A 20 -14.05 9.35 6.41
CA GLU A 20 -15.10 8.36 6.55
C GLU A 20 -15.04 7.73 7.94
N ALA A 21 -16.21 7.36 8.45
CA ALA A 21 -16.38 6.43 9.57
C ALA A 21 -17.46 5.41 9.17
N PRO A 22 -17.34 4.15 9.58
CA PRO A 22 -18.38 3.16 9.31
C PRO A 22 -19.66 3.53 10.04
N ARG A 23 -20.81 3.22 9.42
CA ARG A 23 -22.14 3.47 10.00
C ARG A 23 -22.39 2.58 11.21
N GLU A 24 -21.96 1.33 11.12
CA GLU A 24 -22.05 0.33 12.17
C GLU A 24 -20.70 -0.33 12.40
N LEU A 25 -20.41 -0.70 13.64
CA LEU A 25 -19.16 -1.35 14.03
C LEU A 25 -19.41 -2.85 14.20
N ASN A 26 -19.26 -3.56 13.09
CA ASN A 26 -19.23 -5.02 13.03
C ASN A 26 -18.06 -5.45 12.13
N ASP A 27 -17.73 -6.75 12.16
CA ASP A 27 -16.59 -7.28 11.41
C ASP A 27 -16.64 -6.95 9.91
N TYR A 28 -17.82 -7.08 9.29
CA TYR A 28 -17.97 -6.82 7.86
C TYR A 28 -17.73 -5.33 7.52
N GLU A 29 -18.47 -4.42 8.15
CA GLU A 29 -18.35 -2.97 7.92
C GLU A 29 -16.93 -2.46 8.23
N LEU A 30 -16.31 -3.00 9.29
CA LEU A 30 -14.94 -2.65 9.64
C LEU A 30 -13.94 -3.15 8.58
N SER A 31 -14.14 -4.34 8.01
CA SER A 31 -13.26 -4.83 6.93
C SER A 31 -13.36 -3.97 5.67
N ILE A 32 -14.56 -3.52 5.29
CA ILE A 32 -14.80 -2.63 4.15
C ILE A 32 -14.19 -1.26 4.40
N PHE A 33 -14.43 -0.68 5.57
CA PHE A 33 -13.81 0.58 5.98
C PHE A 33 -12.28 0.53 5.90
N LEU A 34 -11.66 -0.50 6.48
CA LEU A 34 -10.20 -0.66 6.44
C LEU A 34 -9.67 -0.83 5.01
N ALA A 35 -10.38 -1.58 4.16
CA ALA A 35 -10.03 -1.76 2.77
C ALA A 35 -10.10 -0.44 1.97
N ARG A 36 -11.12 0.39 2.22
CA ARG A 36 -11.26 1.72 1.62
C ARG A 36 -10.16 2.67 2.11
N VAL A 37 -9.83 2.64 3.40
CA VAL A 37 -8.70 3.41 3.95
C VAL A 37 -7.39 2.99 3.29
N SER A 38 -7.12 1.69 3.16
CA SER A 38 -5.94 1.15 2.48
C SER A 38 -5.80 1.70 1.06
N ASN A 39 -6.85 1.57 0.24
CA ASN A 39 -6.87 2.08 -1.14
C ASN A 39 -6.61 3.60 -1.21
N THR A 40 -7.17 4.33 -0.25
CA THR A 40 -7.07 5.79 -0.18
C THR A 40 -5.65 6.22 0.17
N VAL A 41 -5.09 5.74 1.29
CA VAL A 41 -3.73 6.14 1.70
C VAL A 41 -2.69 5.67 0.69
N ARG A 42 -2.89 4.50 0.08
CA ARG A 42 -2.02 3.98 -0.99
C ARG A 42 -1.94 4.96 -2.17
N ALA A 43 -3.07 5.51 -2.58
CA ALA A 43 -3.14 6.47 -3.68
C ALA A 43 -2.45 7.80 -3.37
N LEU A 44 -2.42 8.21 -2.10
CA LEU A 44 -1.82 9.47 -1.67
C LEU A 44 -0.29 9.41 -1.53
N ILE A 45 0.28 8.27 -1.13
CA ILE A 45 1.72 8.16 -0.81
C ILE A 45 2.65 8.73 -1.91
N PRO A 46 2.46 8.46 -3.22
CA PRO A 46 3.39 8.92 -4.26
C PRO A 46 3.65 10.42 -4.26
N ASP A 47 2.64 11.24 -3.94
CA ASP A 47 2.74 12.70 -3.93
C ASP A 47 3.70 13.20 -2.84
N TYR A 48 3.81 12.45 -1.75
CA TYR A 48 4.62 12.77 -0.57
C TYR A 48 6.03 12.16 -0.60
N LEU A 49 6.42 11.52 -1.72
CA LEU A 49 7.77 10.96 -1.91
C LEU A 49 8.71 11.88 -2.71
N GLN A 50 8.17 12.95 -3.31
CA GLN A 50 8.87 13.78 -4.32
C GLN A 50 10.16 14.43 -3.81
N GLU A 51 10.27 14.70 -2.51
CA GLU A 51 11.49 15.27 -1.91
C GLU A 51 12.73 14.36 -2.07
N ARG A 52 12.53 13.04 -2.18
CA ARG A 52 13.61 12.04 -2.20
C ARG A 52 13.57 11.08 -3.39
N ILE A 53 12.46 11.04 -4.11
CA ILE A 53 12.25 10.20 -5.28
C ILE A 53 11.56 11.05 -6.33
N ASP A 54 12.15 11.21 -7.52
CA ASP A 54 11.49 11.89 -8.65
C ASP A 54 10.40 10.96 -9.23
N VAL A 55 9.27 10.90 -8.54
CA VAL A 55 8.17 9.98 -8.84
C VAL A 55 7.55 10.31 -10.19
N SER A 56 7.37 11.59 -10.48
CA SER A 56 6.73 12.05 -11.72
C SER A 56 7.53 11.57 -12.93
N ARG A 57 8.84 11.83 -12.94
CA ARG A 57 9.71 11.39 -14.04
C ARG A 57 9.81 9.88 -14.08
N MET A 58 9.97 9.22 -12.93
CA MET A 58 10.05 7.76 -12.83
C MET A 58 8.83 7.09 -13.47
N LEU A 59 7.61 7.53 -13.15
CA LEU A 59 6.38 6.95 -13.68
C LEU A 59 6.17 7.28 -15.17
N SER A 60 6.65 8.44 -15.64
CA SER A 60 6.57 8.82 -17.05
C SER A 60 7.55 8.05 -17.95
N GLU A 61 8.75 7.74 -17.45
CA GLU A 61 9.83 7.12 -18.23
C GLU A 61 9.91 5.59 -18.07
N ILE A 62 9.39 5.03 -16.97
CA ILE A 62 9.31 3.58 -16.76
C ILE A 62 7.95 3.08 -17.25
N LYS A 63 7.91 2.81 -18.56
CA LYS A 63 6.79 2.15 -19.22
C LYS A 63 7.21 0.76 -19.70
N VAL A 64 6.31 -0.20 -19.57
CA VAL A 64 6.46 -1.53 -20.13
C VAL A 64 5.11 -1.94 -20.72
N GLU A 65 5.13 -2.26 -21.99
CA GLU A 65 4.00 -2.81 -22.73
C GLU A 65 4.17 -4.33 -22.84
N GLY A 66 3.13 -5.00 -23.34
CA GLY A 66 3.14 -6.45 -23.49
C GLY A 66 2.31 -7.17 -22.42
N SER A 67 2.46 -8.49 -22.37
CA SER A 67 1.66 -9.35 -21.51
C SER A 67 1.98 -9.14 -20.02
N ILE A 68 1.08 -9.56 -19.14
CA ILE A 68 1.32 -9.54 -17.68
C ILE A 68 2.63 -10.25 -17.31
N GLU A 69 2.97 -11.36 -17.98
CA GLU A 69 4.22 -12.09 -17.74
C GLU A 69 5.46 -11.28 -18.14
N GLU A 70 5.40 -10.54 -19.25
CA GLU A 70 6.47 -9.64 -19.69
C GLU A 70 6.64 -8.48 -18.71
N LYS A 71 5.54 -7.89 -18.24
CA LYS A 71 5.53 -6.85 -17.21
C LYS A 71 6.13 -7.36 -15.89
N LEU A 72 5.76 -8.55 -15.43
CA LEU A 72 6.31 -9.16 -14.21
C LEU A 72 7.81 -9.47 -14.36
N LYS A 73 8.23 -10.00 -15.52
CA LYS A 73 9.64 -10.26 -15.85
C LYS A 73 10.46 -8.97 -15.86
N PHE A 74 9.91 -7.90 -16.42
CA PHE A 74 10.50 -6.57 -16.41
C PHE A 74 10.67 -6.06 -14.98
N LEU A 75 9.61 -6.03 -14.18
CA LEU A 75 9.61 -5.48 -12.82
C LEU A 75 10.64 -6.14 -11.89
N ARG A 76 10.83 -7.45 -12.00
CA ARG A 76 11.81 -8.19 -11.18
C ARG A 76 13.25 -8.07 -11.67
N SER A 77 13.47 -7.51 -12.86
CA SER A 77 14.79 -7.55 -13.49
C SER A 77 15.80 -6.64 -12.76
N PRO A 78 17.09 -7.03 -12.69
CA PRO A 78 18.13 -6.15 -12.17
C PRO A 78 18.28 -4.86 -12.99
N GLY A 79 17.96 -4.89 -14.29
CA GLY A 79 17.93 -3.72 -15.16
C GLY A 79 16.92 -2.68 -14.68
N THR A 80 15.69 -3.12 -14.40
CA THR A 80 14.63 -2.26 -13.86
C THR A 80 15.01 -1.70 -12.49
N SER A 81 15.56 -2.51 -11.59
CA SER A 81 16.03 -1.99 -10.30
C SER A 81 17.13 -0.92 -10.45
N ARG A 82 18.02 -1.05 -11.44
CA ARG A 82 19.05 -0.03 -11.73
C ARG A 82 18.42 1.23 -12.31
N LYS A 83 17.44 1.09 -13.22
CA LYS A 83 16.69 2.23 -13.78
C LYS A 83 15.92 2.98 -12.69
N ILE A 84 15.21 2.29 -11.81
CA ILE A 84 14.48 2.94 -10.69
C ILE A 84 15.45 3.72 -9.79
N ASN A 85 16.64 3.16 -9.53
CA ASN A 85 17.63 3.77 -8.65
C ASN A 85 18.16 5.13 -9.16
N THR A 86 18.01 5.46 -10.45
CA THR A 86 18.43 6.78 -10.98
C THR A 86 17.49 7.91 -10.59
N TYR A 87 16.26 7.60 -10.17
CA TYR A 87 15.27 8.59 -9.71
C TYR A 87 15.30 8.81 -8.19
N VAL A 88 16.12 8.04 -7.47
CA VAL A 88 16.28 8.20 -6.01
C VAL A 88 17.37 9.22 -5.73
N MET A 89 16.98 10.33 -5.12
CA MET A 89 17.81 11.49 -4.78
C MET A 89 18.48 11.31 -3.42
N GLU A 90 19.35 10.32 -3.35
CA GLU A 90 20.15 9.99 -2.16
C GLU A 90 21.52 9.45 -2.60
N GLU A 91 22.56 9.84 -1.87
CA GLU A 91 23.95 9.48 -2.12
C GLU A 91 24.44 8.36 -1.19
N ASP A 92 23.98 8.34 0.07
CA ASP A 92 24.34 7.26 0.99
C ASP A 92 23.72 5.95 0.50
N LYS A 93 24.59 4.97 0.25
CA LYS A 93 24.19 3.68 -0.32
C LYS A 93 23.15 2.92 0.52
N LYS A 94 23.21 3.03 1.85
CA LYS A 94 22.28 2.33 2.75
C LYS A 94 20.92 3.02 2.76
N LEU A 95 20.90 4.35 2.82
CA LEU A 95 19.68 5.16 2.76
C LEU A 95 19.01 5.07 1.40
N LYS A 96 19.80 5.16 0.32
CA LYS A 96 19.32 5.02 -1.06
C LYS A 96 18.62 3.69 -1.28
N LYS A 97 19.12 2.61 -0.67
CA LYS A 97 18.49 1.30 -0.72
C LYS A 97 17.09 1.28 -0.08
N LEU A 98 16.90 1.98 1.04
CA LEU A 98 15.59 2.06 1.71
C LEU A 98 14.56 2.72 0.79
N LEU A 99 14.93 3.83 0.16
CA LEU A 99 14.09 4.58 -0.79
C LEU A 99 13.88 3.82 -2.11
N LEU A 100 14.90 3.11 -2.61
CA LEU A 100 14.77 2.27 -3.80
C LEU A 100 13.71 1.18 -3.61
N ASP A 101 13.66 0.56 -2.43
CA ASP A 101 12.66 -0.47 -2.15
C ASP A 101 11.24 0.13 -2.08
N VAL A 102 11.08 1.39 -1.64
CA VAL A 102 9.81 2.14 -1.72
C VAL A 102 9.46 2.46 -3.18
N ALA A 103 10.39 3.01 -3.95
CA ALA A 103 10.20 3.38 -5.35
C ALA A 103 9.79 2.19 -6.22
N LYS A 104 10.34 1.01 -5.97
CA LYS A 104 9.95 -0.23 -6.66
C LYS A 104 8.47 -0.54 -6.50
N VAL A 105 7.91 -0.36 -5.31
CA VAL A 105 6.48 -0.61 -5.07
C VAL A 105 5.62 0.35 -5.88
N VAL A 106 6.00 1.64 -5.94
CA VAL A 106 5.30 2.65 -6.75
C VAL A 106 5.33 2.29 -8.23
N VAL A 107 6.45 1.78 -8.75
CA VAL A 107 6.55 1.31 -10.14
C VAL A 107 5.70 0.05 -10.37
N VAL A 108 5.68 -0.90 -9.44
CA VAL A 108 4.80 -2.08 -9.51
C VAL A 108 3.34 -1.65 -9.61
N TRP A 109 2.92 -0.65 -8.82
CA TRP A 109 1.57 -0.11 -8.89
C TRP A 109 1.24 0.46 -10.27
N ASN A 110 2.10 1.33 -10.79
CA ASN A 110 1.85 1.96 -12.09
C ASN A 110 1.82 0.96 -13.24
N VAL A 111 2.68 -0.06 -13.21
CA VAL A 111 2.81 -1.05 -14.29
C VAL A 111 1.69 -2.09 -14.28
N LEU A 112 1.17 -2.47 -13.09
CA LEU A 112 0.23 -3.58 -12.95
C LEU A 112 -1.21 -3.16 -12.61
N LYS A 113 -1.51 -1.86 -12.43
CA LYS A 113 -2.84 -1.37 -12.03
C LYS A 113 -3.99 -1.82 -12.94
N ASP A 114 -3.72 -1.99 -14.23
CA ASP A 114 -4.72 -2.38 -15.23
C ASP A 114 -4.74 -3.90 -15.49
N GLU A 115 -3.84 -4.65 -14.86
CA GLU A 115 -3.64 -6.09 -15.09
C GLU A 115 -4.04 -6.96 -13.89
N LEU A 116 -3.95 -6.39 -12.68
CA LEU A 116 -4.15 -7.11 -11.43
C LEU A 116 -4.97 -6.27 -10.44
N PRO A 117 -5.80 -6.90 -9.60
CA PRO A 117 -6.51 -6.21 -8.53
C PRO A 117 -5.55 -5.85 -7.38
N LEU A 118 -4.78 -4.79 -7.56
CA LEU A 118 -3.80 -4.30 -6.57
C LEU A 118 -4.50 -3.62 -5.38
N ASP A 119 -5.62 -2.94 -5.65
CA ASP A 119 -6.51 -2.36 -4.66
C ASP A 119 -7.55 -3.39 -4.21
N PHE A 120 -8.10 -3.19 -3.02
CA PHE A 120 -9.31 -3.90 -2.61
C PHE A 120 -10.50 -3.46 -3.49
N PRO A 121 -11.44 -4.36 -3.83
CA PRO A 121 -12.56 -4.07 -4.74
C PRO A 121 -13.70 -3.26 -4.09
N VAL A 122 -13.36 -2.23 -3.30
CA VAL A 122 -14.32 -1.43 -2.50
C VAL A 122 -14.21 0.08 -2.75
N GLY A 123 -13.36 0.49 -3.72
CA GLY A 123 -13.11 1.89 -4.06
C GLY A 123 -12.29 2.65 -3.00
N LYS A 124 -12.21 3.98 -3.17
CA LYS A 124 -11.49 4.91 -2.29
C LYS A 124 -12.46 5.83 -1.55
N ILE A 125 -11.95 6.55 -0.56
CA ILE A 125 -12.64 7.65 0.12
C ILE A 125 -12.25 8.93 -0.61
N GLU A 126 -13.19 9.50 -1.36
CA GLU A 126 -12.96 10.68 -2.21
C GLU A 126 -13.63 11.95 -1.68
N GLU A 127 -14.46 11.81 -0.65
CA GLU A 127 -15.28 12.88 -0.09
C GLU A 127 -15.17 12.92 1.44
N LEU A 128 -15.49 14.08 2.01
CA LEU A 128 -15.59 14.30 3.45
C LEU A 128 -16.99 13.92 3.95
N LYS A 129 -17.15 12.70 4.48
CA LYS A 129 -18.43 12.19 5.01
C LYS A 129 -18.63 12.44 6.50
N ILE A 130 -17.56 12.81 7.21
CA ILE A 130 -17.55 13.10 8.64
C ILE A 130 -16.82 14.41 8.89
N LYS A 131 -17.16 15.10 9.99
CA LYS A 131 -16.42 16.30 10.39
C LYS A 131 -14.95 15.95 10.70
N PRO A 132 -13.96 16.67 10.16
CA PRO A 132 -12.56 16.45 10.50
C PRO A 132 -12.34 16.54 12.02
N ARG A 133 -11.45 15.68 12.53
CA ARG A 133 -11.15 15.59 13.96
C ARG A 133 -10.43 16.84 14.49
N TYR A 134 -9.63 17.46 13.64
CA TYR A 134 -8.79 18.63 13.92
C TYR A 134 -9.10 19.74 12.91
N GLU A 135 -8.90 21.00 13.29
CA GLU A 135 -9.12 22.14 12.40
C GLU A 135 -7.90 22.37 11.50
N GLU A 136 -6.71 22.10 12.03
CA GLU A 136 -5.42 22.14 11.37
C GLU A 136 -5.30 21.08 10.28
N GLU A 137 -4.32 21.25 9.39
CA GLU A 137 -3.95 20.17 8.47
C GLU A 137 -3.50 18.94 9.26
N HIS A 138 -4.01 17.78 8.86
CA HIS A 138 -3.76 16.54 9.57
C HIS A 138 -3.97 15.30 8.72
N ILE A 139 -3.35 14.22 9.17
CA ILE A 139 -3.81 12.86 8.93
C ILE A 139 -4.26 12.30 10.27
N ASN A 140 -5.40 11.64 10.31
CA ASN A 140 -5.89 10.94 11.49
C ASN A 140 -6.49 9.59 11.08
N PHE A 141 -6.08 8.53 11.76
CA PHE A 141 -6.67 7.20 11.64
C PHE A 141 -6.84 6.63 13.04
N THR A 142 -8.04 6.70 13.59
CA THR A 142 -8.33 6.22 14.95
C THR A 142 -9.36 5.10 14.91
N VAL A 143 -9.06 3.93 15.44
CA VAL A 143 -9.96 2.78 15.46
C VAL A 143 -9.85 2.10 16.81
N LYS A 144 -10.85 2.05 17.69
CA LYS A 144 -11.01 1.03 18.74
C LYS A 144 -12.06 0.02 18.28
N PHE A 145 -11.91 -1.30 18.19
CA PHE A 145 -13.08 -2.20 18.07
C PHE A 145 -12.90 -3.41 18.98
N GLY A 146 -13.75 -3.53 20.01
CA GLY A 146 -13.49 -4.40 21.16
C GLY A 146 -12.17 -4.00 21.85
N LYS A 147 -11.21 -4.93 21.92
CA LYS A 147 -9.86 -4.60 22.41
C LYS A 147 -9.00 -3.85 21.35
N TRP A 148 -9.51 -3.60 20.13
CA TRP A 148 -8.68 -3.16 18.99
C TRP A 148 -8.55 -1.64 18.83
N ILE A 149 -7.73 -0.97 19.66
CA ILE A 149 -7.39 0.48 19.57
C ILE A 149 -6.17 0.74 18.67
N VAL A 150 -6.24 1.64 17.70
CA VAL A 150 -5.17 2.21 16.91
C VAL A 150 -5.45 3.71 16.80
N VAL A 151 -4.46 4.57 17.00
CA VAL A 151 -4.53 6.00 16.66
C VAL A 151 -3.25 6.28 15.89
N LYS A 152 -3.33 6.58 14.60
CA LYS A 152 -2.20 7.00 13.76
C LYS A 152 -2.52 8.36 13.20
N ARG A 153 -1.92 9.39 13.80
CA ARG A 153 -2.21 10.80 13.55
C ARG A 153 -0.95 11.63 13.42
N LEU A 154 -1.02 12.69 12.64
CA LEU A 154 0.00 13.73 12.48
C LEU A 154 -0.72 15.05 12.21
N ILE A 155 -0.39 16.09 12.99
CA ILE A 155 -0.72 17.46 12.62
C ILE A 155 0.38 17.92 11.67
N VAL A 156 0.00 18.50 10.54
CA VAL A 156 0.90 18.92 9.48
C VAL A 156 1.04 20.43 9.56
N ASP A 157 2.28 20.88 9.59
CA ASP A 157 2.68 22.29 9.52
C ASP A 157 3.72 22.49 8.40
N GLU A 158 4.15 23.73 8.19
CA GLU A 158 5.14 24.10 7.17
C GLU A 158 6.51 23.43 7.35
N LYS A 159 6.80 22.87 8.53
CA LYS A 159 8.07 22.21 8.85
C LYS A 159 7.97 20.70 8.76
N THR A 160 6.78 20.16 8.57
CA THR A 160 6.53 18.72 8.54
C THR A 160 7.12 18.16 7.24
N PRO A 161 8.12 17.25 7.31
CA PRO A 161 8.69 16.65 6.11
C PRO A 161 7.63 15.86 5.34
N MET A 162 7.55 16.04 4.02
CA MET A 162 6.59 15.29 3.19
C MET A 162 6.81 13.79 3.34
N LEU A 163 8.06 13.37 3.50
CA LEU A 163 8.39 11.96 3.71
C LEU A 163 7.82 11.38 5.03
N ASP A 164 7.58 12.19 6.05
CA ASP A 164 6.91 11.75 7.29
C ASP A 164 5.40 11.55 7.07
N ILE A 165 4.78 12.38 6.22
CA ILE A 165 3.41 12.16 5.73
C ILE A 165 3.34 10.82 4.99
N ALA A 166 4.26 10.57 4.04
CA ALA A 166 4.34 9.29 3.32
C ALA A 166 4.54 8.09 4.25
N ARG A 167 5.40 8.23 5.27
CA ARG A 167 5.63 7.20 6.30
C ARG A 167 4.35 6.90 7.08
N LEU A 168 3.63 7.92 7.54
CA LEU A 168 2.39 7.72 8.29
C LEU A 168 1.31 7.04 7.43
N LEU A 169 1.13 7.48 6.19
CA LEU A 169 0.19 6.87 5.23
C LEU A 169 0.53 5.39 4.98
N ALA A 170 1.82 5.07 4.75
CA ALA A 170 2.28 3.68 4.61
C ALA A 170 2.02 2.86 5.89
N SER A 171 2.23 3.45 7.07
CA SER A 171 1.96 2.80 8.34
C SER A 171 0.47 2.53 8.56
N ILE A 172 -0.42 3.45 8.15
CA ILE A 172 -1.87 3.24 8.16
C ILE A 172 -2.22 2.09 7.21
N ASN A 173 -1.68 2.07 5.99
CA ASN A 173 -1.87 0.98 5.04
C ASN A 173 -1.48 -0.38 5.64
N GLU A 174 -0.28 -0.49 6.23
CA GLU A 174 0.18 -1.72 6.88
C GLU A 174 -0.80 -2.19 7.98
N THR A 175 -1.30 -1.28 8.81
CA THR A 175 -2.30 -1.63 9.83
C THR A 175 -3.59 -2.16 9.21
N THR A 176 -4.12 -1.47 8.21
CA THR A 176 -5.38 -1.89 7.55
C THR A 176 -5.24 -3.25 6.87
N VAL A 177 -4.21 -3.43 6.04
CA VAL A 177 -3.92 -4.70 5.33
C VAL A 177 -3.68 -5.86 6.28
N ASN A 178 -3.04 -5.63 7.43
CA ASN A 178 -2.81 -6.70 8.40
C ASN A 178 -4.07 -7.10 9.16
N LYS A 179 -5.04 -6.19 9.30
CA LYS A 179 -6.21 -6.41 10.16
C LYS A 179 -7.46 -6.87 9.41
N ILE A 180 -7.58 -6.53 8.13
CA ILE A 180 -8.68 -6.99 7.26
C ILE A 180 -8.90 -8.51 7.30
N PRO A 181 -7.88 -9.40 7.30
CA PRO A 181 -8.12 -10.85 7.27
C PRO A 181 -8.89 -11.37 8.48
N GLU A 182 -8.67 -10.77 9.65
CA GLU A 182 -9.37 -11.14 10.88
C GLU A 182 -10.87 -10.83 10.76
N PHE A 183 -11.20 -9.62 10.33
CA PHE A 183 -12.59 -9.15 10.23
C PHE A 183 -13.33 -9.75 9.02
N ALA A 184 -12.64 -9.91 7.89
CA ALA A 184 -13.21 -10.53 6.69
C ALA A 184 -13.14 -12.07 6.70
N ARG A 185 -12.65 -12.68 7.79
CA ARG A 185 -12.48 -14.13 7.94
C ARG A 185 -11.69 -14.78 6.78
N ILE A 186 -10.63 -14.10 6.33
CA ILE A 186 -9.78 -14.54 5.24
C ILE A 186 -8.77 -15.56 5.76
N ASP A 187 -8.77 -16.74 5.14
CA ASP A 187 -7.78 -17.77 5.43
C ASP A 187 -6.49 -17.50 4.64
N VAL A 188 -5.62 -16.64 5.20
CA VAL A 188 -4.33 -16.29 4.57
C VAL A 188 -3.45 -17.53 4.37
N LYS A 189 -3.53 -18.54 5.26
CA LYS A 189 -2.76 -19.78 5.13
C LYS A 189 -3.20 -20.58 3.92
N ARG A 190 -4.50 -20.64 3.62
CA ARG A 190 -5.02 -21.25 2.38
C ARG A 190 -4.45 -20.55 1.14
N ILE A 191 -4.33 -19.22 1.16
CA ILE A 191 -3.76 -18.45 0.06
C ILE A 191 -2.27 -18.80 -0.11
N GLU A 192 -1.49 -18.79 0.98
CA GLU A 192 -0.08 -19.17 0.98
C GLU A 192 0.13 -20.61 0.46
N GLU A 193 -0.71 -21.54 0.92
CA GLU A 193 -0.71 -22.94 0.52
C GLU A 193 -1.00 -23.12 -0.98
N HIS A 194 -1.93 -22.32 -1.53
CA HIS A 194 -2.23 -22.32 -2.97
C HIS A 194 -1.00 -21.99 -3.81
N PHE A 195 -0.13 -21.09 -3.34
CA PHE A 195 1.08 -20.67 -4.05
C PHE A 195 2.38 -21.34 -3.55
N LYS A 196 2.31 -22.32 -2.65
CA LYS A 196 3.51 -22.87 -1.96
C LYS A 196 4.57 -23.48 -2.88
N GLU A 197 4.14 -23.99 -4.04
CA GLU A 197 5.02 -24.66 -5.01
C GLU A 197 6.01 -23.68 -5.67
N PHE A 198 5.71 -22.39 -5.62
CA PHE A 198 6.55 -21.34 -6.18
C PHE A 198 7.47 -20.74 -5.11
N LYS A 199 8.78 -20.70 -5.40
CA LYS A 199 9.77 -20.08 -4.53
C LYS A 199 10.79 -19.28 -5.33
N LYS A 200 10.85 -17.97 -5.10
CA LYS A 200 11.78 -17.04 -5.78
C LYS A 200 11.77 -17.23 -7.29
N VAL A 201 10.59 -17.17 -7.90
CA VAL A 201 10.34 -17.40 -9.33
C VAL A 201 11.24 -16.49 -10.18
N ARG A 202 11.92 -17.10 -11.17
CA ARG A 202 12.84 -16.37 -12.05
C ARG A 202 12.65 -16.63 -13.53
N LYS A 203 12.32 -17.86 -13.91
CA LYS A 203 12.22 -18.25 -15.31
C LYS A 203 10.87 -17.85 -15.87
N GLU A 204 10.82 -17.59 -17.16
CA GLU A 204 9.59 -17.18 -17.85
C GLU A 204 8.50 -18.26 -17.78
N GLU A 205 8.87 -19.53 -17.92
CA GLU A 205 7.97 -20.68 -17.76
C GLU A 205 7.29 -20.71 -16.39
N ASP A 206 8.04 -20.39 -15.32
CA ASP A 206 7.54 -20.38 -13.96
C ASP A 206 6.66 -19.14 -13.70
N ILE A 207 6.95 -18.01 -14.34
CA ILE A 207 6.10 -16.80 -14.30
C ILE A 207 4.75 -17.10 -14.94
N LYS A 208 4.73 -17.75 -16.12
CA LYS A 208 3.49 -18.17 -16.81
C LYS A 208 2.66 -19.07 -15.92
N LYS A 209 3.26 -20.14 -15.36
CA LYS A 209 2.58 -21.05 -14.42
C LYS A 209 2.05 -20.33 -13.18
N LEU A 210 2.81 -19.38 -12.64
CA LEU A 210 2.39 -18.59 -11.47
C LEU A 210 1.18 -17.69 -11.79
N VAL A 211 1.17 -17.02 -12.95
CA VAL A 211 0.03 -16.21 -13.41
C VAL A 211 -1.19 -17.09 -13.66
N GLU A 212 -1.03 -18.24 -14.31
CA GLU A 212 -2.12 -19.21 -14.50
C GLU A 212 -2.67 -19.71 -13.16
N LYS A 213 -1.80 -19.97 -12.18
CA LYS A 213 -2.20 -20.39 -10.83
C LYS A 213 -3.01 -19.31 -10.13
N PHE A 214 -2.64 -18.03 -10.31
CA PHE A 214 -3.40 -16.90 -9.80
C PHE A 214 -4.76 -16.77 -10.49
N ARG A 215 -4.83 -16.91 -11.82
CA ARG A 215 -6.10 -16.87 -12.56
C ARG A 215 -7.07 -17.98 -12.16
N LYS A 216 -6.56 -19.12 -11.68
CA LYS A 216 -7.34 -20.24 -11.13
C LYS A 216 -7.62 -20.12 -9.63
N PHE A 217 -7.17 -19.06 -8.97
CA PHE A 217 -7.47 -18.85 -7.57
C PHE A 217 -8.94 -18.44 -7.41
N GLU A 218 -9.68 -19.22 -6.64
CA GLU A 218 -11.08 -18.93 -6.31
C GLU A 218 -11.14 -18.23 -4.94
N PRO A 219 -11.40 -16.91 -4.92
CA PRO A 219 -11.58 -16.16 -3.67
C PRO A 219 -12.89 -16.58 -3.00
N LYS A 220 -12.86 -16.81 -1.68
CA LYS A 220 -14.07 -17.09 -0.89
C LYS A 220 -14.87 -15.82 -0.56
N ASN A 221 -14.22 -14.67 -0.61
CA ASN A 221 -14.84 -13.35 -0.56
C ASN A 221 -14.03 -12.37 -1.42
N GLU A 222 -14.65 -11.25 -1.79
CA GLU A 222 -14.06 -10.26 -2.72
C GLU A 222 -12.73 -9.67 -2.23
N LEU A 223 -12.50 -9.58 -0.92
CA LEU A 223 -11.27 -9.00 -0.36
C LEU A 223 -10.08 -9.96 -0.47
N GLU A 224 -10.31 -11.28 -0.58
CA GLU A 224 -9.23 -12.27 -0.68
C GLU A 224 -8.36 -12.10 -1.94
N ILE A 225 -8.93 -11.60 -3.04
CA ILE A 225 -8.23 -11.51 -4.31
C ILE A 225 -6.98 -10.64 -4.21
N ARG A 226 -7.03 -9.57 -3.41
CA ARG A 226 -5.91 -8.68 -3.15
C ARG A 226 -4.77 -9.40 -2.42
N TYR A 227 -5.10 -10.29 -1.48
CA TYR A 227 -4.11 -11.12 -0.78
C TYR A 227 -3.51 -12.19 -1.69
N ALA A 228 -4.31 -12.78 -2.60
CA ALA A 228 -3.78 -13.68 -3.62
C ALA A 228 -2.81 -12.97 -4.57
N VAL A 229 -3.09 -11.73 -4.99
CA VAL A 229 -2.14 -10.90 -5.75
C VAL A 229 -0.87 -10.63 -4.94
N LYS A 230 -1.01 -10.22 -3.68
CA LYS A 230 0.14 -9.97 -2.78
C LYS A 230 1.03 -11.22 -2.70
N GLU A 231 0.42 -12.38 -2.51
CA GLU A 231 1.15 -13.63 -2.36
C GLU A 231 1.78 -14.11 -3.67
N MET A 232 1.08 -13.97 -4.80
CA MET A 232 1.65 -14.24 -6.12
C MET A 232 2.90 -13.36 -6.37
N LEU A 233 2.80 -12.05 -6.12
CA LEU A 233 3.90 -11.11 -6.33
C LEU A 233 5.07 -11.35 -5.35
N SER A 234 4.78 -11.83 -4.14
CA SER A 234 5.81 -12.21 -3.15
C SER A 234 6.74 -13.29 -3.70
N LYS A 235 6.22 -14.23 -4.52
CA LYS A 235 7.02 -15.29 -5.17
C LYS A 235 8.03 -14.73 -6.16
N LEU A 236 7.82 -13.52 -6.67
CA LEU A 236 8.71 -12.79 -7.58
C LEU A 236 9.62 -11.79 -6.86
N ASN A 237 9.56 -11.72 -5.53
CA ASN A 237 10.21 -10.68 -4.72
C ASN A 237 9.73 -9.26 -5.10
N LEU A 238 8.45 -9.14 -5.43
CA LEU A 238 7.75 -7.88 -5.64
C LEU A 238 6.79 -7.64 -4.47
N SER A 239 6.50 -6.38 -4.19
CA SER A 239 5.54 -5.97 -3.16
C SER A 239 4.56 -4.96 -3.75
N ILE A 240 3.35 -4.93 -3.18
CA ILE A 240 2.32 -3.93 -3.45
C ILE A 240 2.03 -3.07 -2.22
N ASP A 241 2.75 -3.29 -1.12
CA ASP A 241 2.67 -2.50 0.10
C ASP A 241 4.00 -1.77 0.31
N ILE A 242 3.96 -0.45 0.45
CA ILE A 242 5.15 0.36 0.78
C ILE A 242 5.56 0.03 2.22
N PRO A 243 6.83 -0.36 2.46
CA PRO A 243 7.31 -0.67 3.80
C PRO A 243 7.53 0.61 4.61
N ALA A 244 6.63 0.91 5.56
CA ALA A 244 6.72 2.13 6.38
C ALA A 244 8.05 2.21 7.15
N LYS A 245 8.56 1.05 7.58
CA LYS A 245 9.86 0.90 8.25
C LYS A 245 11.05 1.42 7.45
N ASN A 246 10.98 1.39 6.12
CA ASN A 246 12.06 1.93 5.29
C ASN A 246 12.09 3.46 5.34
N LEU A 247 10.91 4.09 5.31
CA LEU A 247 10.76 5.54 5.44
C LEU A 247 11.11 6.00 6.86
N GLU A 248 10.67 5.27 7.88
CA GLU A 248 11.03 5.50 9.29
C GLU A 248 12.54 5.49 9.50
N LYS A 249 13.23 4.42 9.08
CA LYS A 249 14.70 4.32 9.19
C LYS A 249 15.46 5.37 8.41
N TYR A 250 14.87 5.87 7.32
CA TYR A 250 15.47 6.96 6.55
C TYR A 250 15.38 8.27 7.34
N LEU A 251 14.20 8.58 7.87
CA LEU A 251 13.95 9.78 8.68
C LEU A 251 14.79 9.79 9.96
N GLU A 252 14.91 8.66 10.68
CA GLU A 252 15.76 8.51 11.88
C GLU A 252 17.24 8.83 11.65
N ARG A 253 17.71 8.76 10.40
CA ARG A 253 19.12 8.95 10.04
C ARG A 253 19.40 10.29 9.37
N THR A 254 18.35 11.03 9.05
CA THR A 254 18.44 12.30 8.31
C THR A 254 17.81 13.48 9.04
N GLY A 255 16.95 13.23 10.04
CA GLY A 255 16.52 14.20 11.05
C GLY A 255 17.44 14.20 12.27
#